data_AF-A0A948BUQ7-F1
#
_entry.id   AF-A0A948BUQ7-F1
#
_cell.length_a   1.000
_cell.length_b   1.000
_cell.length_c   1.000
_cell.angle_alpha   90.00
_cell.angle_beta   90.00
_cell.angle_gamma   90.00
#
_symmetry.space_group_name_H-M   'P 1'
#
loop_
_entity.id
_entity.type
_entity.pdbx_description
1 polymer ?
#
loop_
_entity_poly.entity_id
_entity_poly.type
_entity_poly.pdbx_seq_one_letter_code
_entity_poly.pdbx_strand_id
1 'polypeptide(L)'
;MRKRVNCWEFKDCGREPGGRKAETEGVCPATIDQEFDGVNGGQAAGRFCWMIENTSCNNLNIIAFKFIKCTECKFYQLVEEEENRNLVLTKWDLGRDRSRINSG
;
A
#
# COMPACT_ATOMS: atom_id res chain seq x y z
N MET A 1 5.88 19.41 -6.79
CA MET A 1 5.20 18.10 -6.70
C MET A 1 5.03 17.77 -5.23
N ARG A 2 3.85 17.34 -4.76
CA ARG A 2 3.68 16.87 -3.37
C ARG A 2 4.38 15.52 -3.22
N LYS A 3 5.18 15.36 -2.15
CA LYS A 3 5.78 14.07 -1.79
C LYS A 3 4.64 13.09 -1.47
N ARG A 4 4.64 11.93 -2.12
CA ARG A 4 3.75 10.82 -1.78
C ARG A 4 4.32 10.10 -0.56
N VAL A 5 3.50 9.89 0.46
CA VAL A 5 3.93 9.21 1.69
C VAL A 5 3.52 7.74 1.65
N ASN A 6 4.36 6.88 2.21
CA ASN A 6 4.09 5.46 2.36
C ASN A 6 3.34 5.16 3.67
N CYS A 7 2.77 3.96 3.79
CA CYS A 7 1.96 3.60 4.95
C CYS A 7 2.71 3.72 6.28
N TRP A 8 4.00 3.39 6.30
CA TRP A 8 4.81 3.45 7.52
C TRP A 8 5.14 4.89 7.93
N GLU A 9 5.32 5.81 6.96
CA GLU A 9 5.47 7.24 7.23
C GLU A 9 4.17 7.85 7.75
N PHE A 10 3.03 7.50 7.14
CA PHE A 10 1.71 8.01 7.55
C PHE A 10 1.28 7.49 8.92
N LYS A 11 1.52 6.20 9.19
CA LYS A 11 1.13 5.55 10.45
C LYS A 11 2.15 5.75 11.56
N ASP A 12 3.36 6.21 11.22
CA ASP A 12 4.51 6.26 12.12
C ASP A 12 4.69 4.93 12.89
N CYS A 13 4.64 3.80 12.18
CA CYS A 13 4.63 2.49 12.85
C CYS A 13 6.03 2.04 13.31
N GLY A 14 7.10 2.54 12.69
CA GLY A 14 8.49 2.26 13.09
C GLY A 14 9.02 0.88 12.69
N ARG A 15 8.35 0.16 11.79
CA ARG A 15 8.75 -1.19 11.32
C ARG A 15 9.43 -1.19 9.94
N GLU A 16 9.76 -0.02 9.41
CA GLU A 16 10.68 0.14 8.28
C GLU A 16 12.09 -0.38 8.61
N PRO A 17 12.93 -0.69 7.62
CA PRO A 17 14.32 -1.09 7.86
C PRO A 17 15.06 -0.03 8.70
N GLY A 18 15.66 -0.45 9.82
CA GLY A 18 16.30 0.46 10.78
C GLY A 18 15.34 1.27 11.66
N GLY A 19 14.03 1.04 11.53
CA GLY A 19 13.00 1.68 12.35
C GLY A 19 13.00 1.19 13.81
N ARG A 20 12.47 2.02 14.71
CA ARG A 20 12.47 1.80 16.18
C ARG A 20 11.84 0.49 16.66
N LYS A 21 11.05 -0.17 15.82
CA LYS A 21 10.35 -1.44 16.11
C LYS A 21 10.81 -2.58 15.22
N ALA A 22 11.74 -2.35 14.30
CA ALA A 22 12.18 -3.37 13.36
C ALA A 22 12.82 -4.59 14.06
N GLU A 23 13.59 -4.36 15.13
CA GLU A 23 14.25 -5.43 15.88
C GLU A 23 13.29 -6.22 16.78
N THR A 24 12.30 -5.55 17.36
CA THR A 24 11.40 -6.15 18.37
C THR A 24 10.12 -6.74 17.79
N GLU A 25 9.56 -6.11 16.73
CA GLU A 25 8.33 -6.56 16.06
C GLU A 25 8.61 -7.07 14.63
N GLY A 26 9.87 -7.13 14.21
CA GLY A 26 10.27 -7.49 12.86
C GLY A 26 10.01 -6.37 11.83
N VAL A 27 10.73 -6.42 10.71
CA VAL A 27 10.51 -5.50 9.58
C VAL A 27 9.16 -5.77 8.92
N CYS A 28 8.40 -4.71 8.64
CA CYS A 28 7.11 -4.81 7.98
C CYS A 28 7.30 -5.21 6.50
N PRO A 29 6.64 -6.27 6.00
CA PRO A 29 6.80 -6.69 4.61
C PRO A 29 6.52 -5.59 3.59
N ALA A 30 5.57 -4.69 3.87
CA ALA A 30 5.23 -3.58 2.98
C ALA A 30 6.39 -2.59 2.73
N THR A 31 7.42 -2.61 3.58
CA THR A 31 8.59 -1.72 3.49
C THR A 31 9.73 -2.31 2.66
N ILE A 32 9.68 -3.62 2.37
CA ILE A 32 10.77 -4.36 1.71
C ILE A 32 10.32 -5.09 0.44
N ASP A 33 9.01 -5.26 0.24
CA ASP A 33 8.47 -5.92 -0.95
C ASP A 33 8.65 -5.06 -2.21
N GLN A 34 9.74 -5.31 -2.92
CA GLN A 34 10.14 -4.57 -4.12
C GLN A 34 9.31 -4.92 -5.36
N GLU A 35 8.50 -5.98 -5.33
CA GLU A 35 7.63 -6.35 -6.47
C GLU A 35 6.67 -5.21 -6.83
N PHE A 36 6.29 -4.41 -5.84
CA PHE A 36 5.32 -3.32 -5.97
C PHE A 36 5.95 -1.93 -5.94
N ASP A 37 7.28 -1.82 -6.07
CA ASP A 37 7.94 -0.51 -6.08
C ASP A 37 7.37 0.38 -7.21
N GLY A 38 7.08 1.65 -6.87
CA GLY A 38 6.43 2.60 -7.77
C GLY A 38 4.91 2.43 -7.91
N VAL A 39 4.30 1.35 -7.43
CA VAL A 39 2.84 1.18 -7.46
C VAL A 39 2.16 2.27 -6.66
N ASN A 40 1.15 2.91 -7.27
CA ASN A 40 0.50 4.10 -6.75
C ASN A 40 1.53 5.17 -6.34
N GLY A 41 2.65 5.33 -7.06
CA GLY A 41 3.69 6.30 -6.74
C GLY A 41 4.35 6.13 -5.37
N GLY A 42 4.30 4.93 -4.78
CA GLY A 42 4.94 4.58 -3.52
C GLY A 42 6.33 3.98 -3.67
N GLN A 43 6.96 3.67 -2.54
CA GLN A 43 8.18 2.87 -2.47
C GLN A 43 7.84 1.48 -1.94
N ALA A 44 8.45 0.44 -2.50
CA ALA A 44 8.07 -0.95 -2.26
C ALA A 44 6.53 -1.08 -2.31
N ALA A 45 5.91 -1.85 -1.42
CA ALA A 45 4.46 -1.91 -1.31
C ALA A 45 3.85 -0.83 -0.39
N GLY A 46 4.54 0.27 -0.12
CA GLY A 46 4.13 1.28 0.86
C GLY A 46 2.81 1.98 0.54
N ARG A 47 2.51 2.21 -0.74
CA ARG A 47 1.20 2.71 -1.21
C ARG A 47 0.33 1.59 -1.81
N PHE A 48 0.61 0.35 -1.40
CA PHE A 48 -0.13 -0.85 -1.80
C PHE A 48 -0.28 -1.84 -0.62
N CYS A 49 -0.12 -1.35 0.61
CA CYS A 49 0.04 -2.18 1.81
C CYS A 49 -1.20 -3.02 2.17
N TRP A 50 -2.36 -2.71 1.60
CA TRP A 50 -3.60 -3.48 1.74
C TRP A 50 -3.57 -4.82 0.99
N MET A 51 -2.66 -4.96 0.02
CA MET A 51 -2.42 -6.23 -0.71
C MET A 51 -1.29 -7.07 -0.09
N ILE A 52 -0.70 -6.63 1.03
CA ILE A 52 0.43 -7.28 1.68
C ILE A 52 0.00 -7.95 2.98
N GLU A 53 0.34 -9.21 3.16
CA GLU A 53 0.07 -9.97 4.40
C GLU A 53 1.02 -9.53 5.54
N ASN A 54 0.71 -9.90 6.78
CA ASN A 54 1.57 -9.66 7.96
C ASN A 54 2.00 -8.20 8.22
N THR A 55 1.19 -7.22 7.78
CA THR A 55 1.39 -5.80 8.11
C THR A 55 0.68 -5.42 9.41
N SER A 56 1.25 -4.47 10.16
CA SER A 56 0.73 -4.07 11.48
C SER A 56 -0.67 -3.44 11.46
N CYS A 57 -1.15 -2.99 10.30
CA CYS A 57 -2.48 -2.39 10.20
C CYS A 57 -3.60 -3.41 10.40
N ASN A 58 -3.36 -4.69 10.10
CA ASN A 58 -4.32 -5.79 10.21
C ASN A 58 -3.57 -7.14 10.24
N ASN A 59 -3.68 -7.88 11.35
CA ASN A 59 -3.13 -9.25 11.51
C ASN A 59 -3.95 -10.32 10.76
N LEU A 60 -4.61 -9.92 9.67
CA LEU A 60 -5.41 -10.80 8.84
C LEU A 60 -4.52 -11.40 7.76
N ASN A 61 -4.44 -12.73 7.74
CA ASN A 61 -3.66 -13.47 6.75
C ASN A 61 -4.41 -13.62 5.42
N ILE A 62 -5.72 -13.36 5.39
CA ILE A 62 -6.53 -13.45 4.18
C ILE A 62 -6.67 -12.06 3.56
N ILE A 63 -6.08 -11.86 2.38
CA ILE A 63 -6.05 -10.58 1.65
C ILE A 63 -7.45 -10.00 1.42
N ALA A 64 -8.45 -10.82 1.08
CA ALA A 64 -9.81 -10.33 0.84
C ALA A 64 -10.43 -9.66 2.08
N PHE A 65 -10.28 -10.26 3.27
CA PHE A 65 -10.78 -9.65 4.51
C PHE A 65 -9.95 -8.44 4.92
N LYS A 66 -8.64 -8.51 4.70
CA LYS A 66 -7.75 -7.36 4.90
C LYS A 66 -8.19 -6.17 4.05
N PHE A 67 -8.48 -6.41 2.77
CA PHE A 67 -8.92 -5.38 1.84
C PHE A 67 -10.19 -4.70 2.31
N ILE A 68 -11.21 -5.47 2.70
CA ILE A 68 -12.46 -4.94 3.27
C ILE A 68 -12.19 -4.05 4.48
N LYS A 69 -11.26 -4.44 5.37
CA LYS A 69 -10.89 -3.59 6.52
C LYS A 69 -10.05 -2.38 6.12
N CYS A 70 -9.30 -2.45 5.04
CA CYS A 70 -8.50 -1.34 4.56
C CYS A 70 -9.34 -0.23 3.90
N THR A 71 -10.56 -0.48 3.43
CA THR A 71 -11.43 0.59 2.92
C THR A 71 -11.80 1.61 4.02
N GLU A 72 -11.77 1.21 5.28
CA GLU A 72 -11.94 2.07 6.47
C GLU A 72 -10.62 2.73 6.93
N CYS A 73 -9.49 2.36 6.33
CA CYS A 73 -8.19 2.90 6.71
C CYS A 73 -7.96 4.28 6.08
N LYS A 74 -7.73 5.29 6.93
CA LYS A 74 -7.38 6.66 6.49
C LYS A 74 -6.22 6.75 5.49
N PHE A 75 -5.26 5.83 5.57
CA PHE A 75 -4.15 5.80 4.61
C PHE A 75 -4.59 5.27 3.23
N TYR A 76 -5.43 4.23 3.20
CA TYR A 76 -6.01 3.76 1.93
C TYR A 76 -6.85 4.85 1.28
N GLN A 77 -7.73 5.50 2.05
CA GLN A 77 -8.57 6.60 1.58
C GLN A 77 -7.73 7.76 1.04
N LEU A 78 -6.65 8.12 1.74
CA LEU A 78 -5.68 9.10 1.24
C LEU A 78 -5.13 8.67 -0.12
N VAL A 79 -4.65 7.44 -0.28
CA VAL A 79 -4.08 6.94 -1.55
C VAL A 79 -5.13 6.92 -2.67
N GLU A 80 -6.36 6.52 -2.36
CA GLU A 80 -7.49 6.51 -3.30
C GLU A 80 -7.82 7.91 -3.81
N GLU A 81 -7.93 8.91 -2.93
CA GLU A 81 -8.14 10.31 -3.30
C GLU A 81 -7.01 10.86 -4.17
N GLU A 82 -5.79 10.46 -3.83
CA GLU A 82 -4.55 10.92 -4.42
C GLU A 82 -4.23 10.34 -5.81
N GLU A 83 -4.66 9.10 -6.08
CA GLU A 83 -4.50 8.41 -7.37
C GLU A 83 -5.74 8.52 -8.26
N ASN A 84 -6.93 8.61 -7.64
CA ASN A 84 -8.21 8.71 -8.33
C ASN A 84 -8.35 7.62 -9.42
N ARG A 85 -8.67 7.99 -10.67
CA ARG A 85 -8.78 7.07 -11.83
C ARG A 85 -7.53 6.23 -12.13
N ASN A 86 -6.37 6.64 -11.62
CA ASN A 86 -5.10 5.92 -11.81
C ASN A 86 -4.81 4.91 -10.70
N LEU A 87 -5.70 4.76 -9.70
CA LEU A 87 -5.51 3.82 -8.61
C LEU A 87 -5.32 2.40 -9.14
N VAL A 88 -4.18 1.81 -8.77
CA VAL A 88 -3.93 0.38 -8.84
C VAL A 88 -4.45 -0.22 -7.55
N LEU A 89 -5.54 -0.99 -7.64
CA LEU A 89 -6.25 -1.49 -6.47
C LEU A 89 -5.79 -2.89 -6.07
N THR A 90 -5.59 -3.75 -7.06
CA THR A 90 -5.23 -5.15 -6.90
C THR A 90 -4.10 -5.55 -7.85
N LYS A 91 -3.48 -6.70 -7.62
CA LYS A 91 -2.44 -7.23 -8.52
C LYS A 91 -2.91 -7.40 -9.97
N TRP A 92 -4.23 -7.52 -10.20
CA TRP A 92 -4.82 -7.64 -11.54
C TRP A 92 -4.85 -6.34 -12.33
N ASP A 93 -4.64 -5.22 -11.64
CA ASP A 93 -4.55 -3.90 -12.25
C ASP A 93 -3.16 -3.61 -12.81
N LEU A 94 -2.15 -4.38 -12.38
CA LEU A 94 -0.78 -4.31 -12.88
C LEU A 94 -0.76 -4.82 -14.33
N GLY A 95 -0.34 -3.97 -15.27
CA GLY A 95 -0.24 -4.30 -16.69
C GLY A 95 -1.53 -4.12 -17.50
N ARG A 96 -2.65 -3.67 -16.90
CA ARG A 96 -3.81 -3.23 -17.69
C ARG A 96 -3.53 -1.83 -18.24
N ASP A 97 -3.34 -1.74 -19.55
CA ASP A 97 -3.34 -0.46 -20.26
C ASP A 97 -4.74 0.19 -20.13
N ARG A 98 -4.83 1.20 -19.24
CA ARG A 98 -6.06 1.94 -18.95
C ARG A 98 -6.39 3.00 -20.02
N SER A 99 -5.58 3.13 -21.09
CA SER A 99 -5.86 4.05 -22.21
C SER A 99 -7.17 3.76 -22.93
N ARG A 100 -7.74 2.55 -22.79
CA ARG A 100 -8.96 2.10 -23.50
C ARG A 100 -10.29 2.38 -22.80
N ILE A 101 -10.30 2.89 -21.56
CA ILE A 101 -11.54 3.06 -20.78
C ILE A 101 -12.28 4.39 -21.11
N ASN A 102 -11.68 5.29 -21.90
CA ASN A 102 -12.32 6.57 -22.30
C ASN A 102 -12.93 6.57 -23.72
N SER A 103 -13.41 5.41 -24.19
CA SER A 103 -14.17 5.33 -25.47
C SER A 103 -15.64 5.02 -25.17
N GLY A 104 -16.37 5.99 -24.64
CA GLY A 104 -17.80 5.87 -24.33
C GLY A 104 -18.43 7.24 -24.13
#